data_AF-A0A8S1E1X2-F1
#
_entry.id   AF-A0A8S1E1X2-F1
#
_cell.length_a   1.000
_cell.length_b   1.000
_cell.length_c   1.000
_cell.angle_alpha   90.00
_cell.angle_beta   90.00
_cell.angle_gamma   90.00
#
_symmetry.space_group_name_H-M   'P 1'
#
loop_
_entity.id
_entity.type
_entity.pdbx_description
1 polymer ?
#
loop_
_entity_poly.entity_id
_entity_poly.type
_entity_poly.pdbx_seq_one_letter_code
_entity_poly.pdbx_strand_id
1 'polypeptide(L)'
;MDFNVKKLVGEAGTAISRLVQLTEEKLGTSERTELDSHFENLLERSDATKMWTEKLLKNTEAVLTPNPGYRVEDFLFEKIEKKRPNRLTNLEYLGLDMMEAGNVFGSSSPYGSALIKVGQIEQKLGTTEREYIGAVNQSYIMPLRKFLDGEMKTIMKERSILENKRIDLDSCKNKLRKARSIQGQQAAERELRLAQAEFDRQAEITRLLLEGISSSHASHLRCLHEMVQAQANYHAQCHTIMQSLATELANCLKPQPAPMLRVNSEELEVISPSSSPVVDDKFTSFAAFKSTPVP
;
A
#
# COMPACT_ATOMS: atom_id res chain seq x y z
N MET A 1 -38.14 -29.12 -14.00
CA MET A 1 -37.64 -27.85 -13.47
C MET A 1 -38.56 -26.76 -13.98
N ASP A 2 -39.58 -26.38 -13.21
CA ASP A 2 -40.51 -25.33 -13.62
C ASP A 2 -39.81 -23.98 -13.51
N PHE A 3 -39.51 -23.40 -14.66
CA PHE A 3 -38.95 -22.06 -14.78
C PHE A 3 -40.01 -21.07 -14.28
N ASN A 4 -39.77 -20.43 -13.13
CA ASN A 4 -40.77 -19.62 -12.44
C ASN A 4 -40.87 -18.22 -13.06
N VAL A 5 -41.47 -18.15 -14.26
CA VAL A 5 -41.71 -16.93 -15.04
C VAL A 5 -42.46 -15.87 -14.20
N LYS A 6 -43.36 -16.28 -13.30
CA LYS A 6 -44.09 -15.35 -12.41
C LYS A 6 -43.17 -14.62 -11.43
N LYS A 7 -42.15 -15.30 -10.90
CA LYS A 7 -41.13 -14.68 -10.02
C LYS A 7 -40.27 -13.69 -10.82
N LEU A 8 -39.83 -14.08 -12.02
CA LEU A 8 -39.03 -13.23 -12.90
C LEU A 8 -39.78 -11.94 -13.32
N VAL A 9 -41.07 -12.07 -13.66
CA VAL A 9 -41.93 -10.93 -14.01
C VAL A 9 -42.18 -10.02 -12.80
N GLY A 10 -42.36 -10.60 -11.61
CA GLY A 10 -42.48 -9.84 -10.37
C GLY A 10 -41.23 -9.03 -10.04
N GLU A 11 -40.05 -9.65 -10.12
CA GLU A 11 -38.75 -9.00 -9.88
C GLU A 11 -38.46 -7.89 -10.91
N ALA A 12 -38.80 -8.11 -12.18
CA ALA A 12 -38.71 -7.10 -13.23
C ALA A 12 -39.66 -5.91 -12.98
N GLY A 13 -40.88 -6.18 -12.50
CA GLY A 13 -41.84 -5.14 -12.12
C GLY A 13 -41.36 -4.28 -10.94
N THR A 14 -40.70 -4.89 -9.95
CA THR A 14 -40.08 -4.15 -8.85
C THR A 14 -38.91 -3.29 -9.33
N ALA A 15 -38.05 -3.82 -10.21
CA ALA A 15 -36.91 -3.09 -10.75
C ALA A 15 -37.33 -1.85 -11.58
N ILE A 16 -38.37 -1.98 -12.41
CA ILE A 16 -38.94 -0.84 -13.17
C ILE A 16 -39.52 0.20 -12.21
N SER A 17 -40.24 -0.24 -11.18
CA SER A 17 -40.81 0.67 -10.17
C SER A 17 -39.71 1.47 -9.45
N ARG A 18 -38.59 0.83 -9.11
CA ARG A 18 -37.43 1.51 -8.52
C ARG A 18 -36.81 2.54 -9.47
N LEU A 19 -36.67 2.19 -10.75
CA LEU A 19 -36.13 3.11 -11.78
C LEU A 19 -37.00 4.36 -11.93
N VAL A 20 -38.33 4.19 -11.96
CA VAL A 20 -39.28 5.30 -12.05
C VAL A 20 -39.13 6.22 -10.84
N GLN A 21 -39.12 5.66 -9.62
CA GLN A 21 -39.00 6.42 -8.39
C GLN A 21 -37.65 7.18 -8.30
N LEU A 22 -36.53 6.55 -8.68
CA LEU A 22 -35.22 7.21 -8.79
C LEU A 22 -35.24 8.40 -9.75
N THR A 23 -36.00 8.29 -10.84
CA THR A 23 -36.15 9.36 -11.83
C THR A 23 -37.00 10.51 -11.27
N GLU A 24 -38.08 10.19 -10.56
CA GLU A 24 -38.94 11.19 -9.90
C GLU A 24 -38.18 11.97 -8.80
N GLU A 25 -37.33 11.31 -8.02
CA GLU A 25 -36.48 11.97 -7.03
C GLU A 25 -35.43 12.89 -7.66
N LYS A 26 -34.74 12.44 -8.72
CA LYS A 26 -33.76 13.27 -9.42
C LYS A 26 -34.38 14.49 -10.10
N LEU A 27 -35.65 14.40 -10.49
CA LEU A 27 -36.41 15.50 -11.08
C LEU A 27 -37.08 16.39 -10.01
N GLY A 28 -36.95 16.07 -8.71
CA GLY A 28 -37.53 16.83 -7.61
C GLY A 28 -39.05 16.71 -7.48
N THR A 29 -39.67 15.71 -8.14
CA THR A 29 -41.12 15.52 -8.15
C THR A 29 -41.61 14.54 -7.07
N SER A 30 -40.69 13.86 -6.38
CA SER A 30 -40.96 13.02 -5.22
C SER A 30 -40.06 13.37 -4.05
N GLU A 31 -40.63 13.37 -2.84
CA GLU A 31 -39.87 13.45 -1.59
C GLU A 31 -39.04 12.18 -1.39
N ARG A 32 -37.83 12.35 -0.84
CA ARG A 32 -36.91 11.30 -0.48
C ARG A 32 -37.02 11.03 1.02
N THR A 33 -37.12 9.77 1.42
CA THR A 33 -37.00 9.45 2.85
C THR A 33 -35.61 9.82 3.35
N GLU A 34 -35.55 10.78 4.26
CA GLU A 34 -34.32 11.23 4.93
C GLU A 34 -33.90 10.23 6.02
N LEU A 35 -32.60 10.03 6.17
CA LEU A 35 -32.02 9.33 7.29
C LEU A 35 -31.70 10.34 8.38
N ASP A 36 -31.68 9.90 9.65
CA ASP A 36 -31.33 10.81 10.74
C ASP A 36 -29.85 11.22 10.67
N SER A 37 -29.52 12.34 11.33
CA SER A 37 -28.18 12.92 11.29
C SER A 37 -27.10 11.96 11.81
N HIS A 38 -27.40 11.09 12.78
CA HIS A 38 -26.42 10.16 13.31
C HIS A 38 -26.09 9.09 12.26
N PHE A 39 -27.10 8.56 11.59
CA PHE A 39 -26.93 7.60 10.50
C PHE A 39 -26.13 8.19 9.33
N GLU A 40 -26.42 9.43 8.91
CA GLU A 40 -25.66 10.09 7.84
C GLU A 40 -24.17 10.27 8.20
N ASN A 41 -23.87 10.66 9.45
CA ASN A 41 -22.49 10.73 9.94
C ASN A 41 -21.78 9.36 9.89
N LEU A 42 -22.49 8.28 10.21
CA LEU A 42 -21.96 6.92 10.12
C LEU A 42 -21.66 6.52 8.67
N LEU A 43 -22.51 6.91 7.71
CA LEU A 43 -22.30 6.68 6.29
C LEU A 43 -21.07 7.43 5.76
N GLU A 44 -20.95 8.72 6.08
CA GLU A 44 -19.81 9.54 5.66
C GLU A 44 -18.49 8.98 6.23
N ARG A 45 -18.49 8.60 7.50
CA ARG A 45 -17.33 7.97 8.15
C ARG A 45 -16.96 6.63 7.50
N SER A 46 -17.95 5.84 7.08
CA SER A 46 -17.72 4.60 6.34
C SER A 46 -17.08 4.85 4.98
N ASP A 47 -17.55 5.85 4.23
CA ASP A 47 -16.99 6.21 2.93
C ASP A 47 -15.55 6.71 3.04
N ALA A 48 -15.29 7.58 4.01
CA ALA A 48 -13.94 8.02 4.33
C ALA A 48 -13.04 6.85 4.70
N THR A 49 -13.51 5.94 5.56
CA THR A 49 -12.74 4.77 6.00
C THR A 49 -12.34 3.90 4.82
N LYS A 50 -13.28 3.58 3.92
CA LYS A 50 -13.01 2.78 2.73
C LYS A 50 -11.97 3.46 1.83
N MET A 51 -12.24 4.70 1.44
CA MET A 51 -11.41 5.47 0.52
C MET A 51 -9.97 5.59 1.03
N TRP A 52 -9.80 5.97 2.30
CA TRP A 52 -8.47 6.17 2.87
C TRP A 52 -7.74 4.85 3.08
N THR A 53 -8.44 3.78 3.49
CA THR A 53 -7.82 2.45 3.61
C THR A 53 -7.30 1.96 2.26
N GLU A 54 -8.09 2.07 1.18
CA GLU A 54 -7.68 1.71 -0.18
C GLU A 54 -6.46 2.52 -0.65
N LYS A 55 -6.48 3.84 -0.44
CA LYS A 55 -5.41 4.74 -0.87
C LYS A 55 -4.11 4.50 -0.11
N LEU A 56 -4.18 4.31 1.21
CA LEU A 56 -3.02 4.02 2.05
C LEU A 56 -2.41 2.66 1.71
N LEU A 57 -3.25 1.64 1.49
CA LEU A 57 -2.81 0.31 1.08
C LEU A 57 -2.03 0.38 -0.23
N LYS A 58 -2.60 1.01 -1.26
CA LYS A 58 -1.98 1.19 -2.58
C LYS A 58 -0.62 1.89 -2.50
N ASN A 59 -0.53 2.97 -1.71
CA ASN A 59 0.70 3.73 -1.56
C ASN A 59 1.77 2.95 -0.80
N THR A 60 1.37 2.21 0.24
CA THR A 60 2.30 1.37 1.02
C THR A 60 2.87 0.24 0.14
N GLU A 61 2.03 -0.44 -0.64
CA GLU A 61 2.49 -1.44 -1.61
C GLU A 61 3.45 -0.85 -2.65
N ALA A 62 3.22 0.39 -3.09
CA ALA A 62 4.12 1.06 -4.04
C ALA A 62 5.49 1.42 -3.43
N VAL A 63 5.55 1.68 -2.12
CA VAL A 63 6.82 1.87 -1.41
C VAL A 63 7.58 0.55 -1.28
N LEU A 64 6.89 -0.52 -0.94
CA LEU A 64 7.51 -1.85 -0.73
C LEU A 64 7.92 -2.52 -2.05
N THR A 65 7.08 -2.39 -3.08
CA THR A 65 7.29 -2.99 -4.40
C THR A 65 7.01 -1.93 -5.47
N PRO A 66 8.01 -1.09 -5.81
CA PRO A 66 7.82 0.02 -6.76
C PRO A 66 7.38 -0.45 -8.16
N ASN A 67 7.88 -1.60 -8.61
CA ASN A 67 7.52 -2.14 -9.92
C ASN A 67 6.03 -2.60 -9.93
N PRO A 68 5.16 -1.98 -10.75
CA PRO A 68 3.74 -2.35 -10.81
C PRO A 68 3.52 -3.77 -11.35
N GLY A 69 4.37 -4.26 -12.25
CA GLY A 69 4.27 -5.62 -12.78
C GLY A 69 4.49 -6.66 -11.69
N TYR A 70 5.46 -6.43 -10.80
CA TYR A 70 5.71 -7.31 -9.66
C TYR A 70 4.57 -7.31 -8.65
N ARG A 71 3.94 -6.16 -8.42
CA ARG A 71 2.75 -6.07 -7.57
C ARG A 71 1.56 -6.87 -8.11
N VAL A 72 1.29 -6.77 -9.41
CA VAL A 72 0.22 -7.55 -10.05
C VAL A 72 0.52 -9.04 -9.97
N GLU A 73 1.76 -9.43 -10.24
CA GLU A 73 2.19 -10.82 -10.13
C GLU A 73 2.02 -11.36 -8.69
N ASP A 74 2.52 -10.62 -7.68
CA ASP A 74 2.38 -11.02 -6.27
C ASP A 74 0.92 -11.20 -5.86
N PHE A 75 0.04 -10.31 -6.30
CA PHE A 75 -1.40 -10.42 -6.07
C PHE A 75 -2.00 -11.68 -6.71
N LEU A 76 -1.60 -12.02 -7.93
CA LEU A 76 -2.07 -13.24 -8.60
C LEU A 76 -1.61 -14.50 -7.87
N PHE A 77 -0.32 -14.57 -7.48
CA PHE A 77 0.22 -15.70 -6.72
C PHE A 77 -0.48 -15.88 -5.38
N GLU A 78 -0.80 -14.79 -4.69
CA GLU A 78 -1.57 -14.81 -3.45
C GLU A 78 -3.00 -15.34 -3.66
N LYS A 79 -3.68 -14.93 -4.74
CA LYS A 79 -5.05 -15.40 -5.04
C LYS A 79 -5.13 -16.88 -5.44
N ILE A 80 -4.06 -17.44 -6.01
CA ILE A 80 -3.98 -18.86 -6.38
C ILE A 80 -3.27 -19.71 -5.31
N GLU A 81 -2.97 -19.13 -4.15
CA GLU A 81 -2.30 -19.78 -3.01
C GLU A 81 -0.97 -20.45 -3.37
N LYS A 82 -0.26 -19.91 -4.37
CA LYS A 82 1.05 -20.40 -4.77
C LYS A 82 2.17 -19.59 -4.12
N LYS A 83 3.30 -20.26 -3.90
CA LYS A 83 4.52 -19.61 -3.42
C LYS A 83 4.97 -18.54 -4.42
N ARG A 84 5.19 -17.32 -3.93
CA ARG A 84 5.73 -16.22 -4.72
C ARG A 84 7.10 -16.61 -5.30
N PRO A 85 7.42 -16.18 -6.53
CA PRO A 85 8.74 -16.41 -7.10
C PRO A 85 9.81 -15.78 -6.21
N ASN A 86 10.91 -16.51 -5.98
CA ASN A 86 12.04 -16.02 -5.18
C ASN A 86 12.85 -15.00 -5.99
N ARG A 87 12.32 -13.78 -6.05
CA ARG A 87 12.93 -12.65 -6.75
C ARG A 87 14.04 -12.06 -5.91
N LEU A 88 15.19 -11.87 -6.52
CA LEU A 88 16.27 -11.11 -5.92
C LEU A 88 15.89 -9.63 -5.89
N THR A 89 16.29 -8.98 -4.81
CA THR A 89 16.30 -7.52 -4.68
C THR A 89 17.39 -6.93 -5.56
N ASN A 90 17.30 -5.63 -5.85
CA ASN A 90 18.34 -4.94 -6.61
C ASN A 90 19.70 -4.97 -5.89
N LEU A 91 19.69 -4.95 -4.55
CA LEU A 91 20.90 -5.07 -3.72
C LEU A 91 21.56 -6.45 -3.88
N GLU A 92 20.75 -7.50 -3.99
CA GLU A 92 21.30 -8.85 -4.23
C GLU A 92 21.90 -8.99 -5.62
N TYR A 93 21.24 -8.47 -6.67
CA TYR A 93 21.82 -8.45 -8.01
C TYR A 93 23.17 -7.74 -8.02
N LEU A 94 23.23 -6.53 -7.44
CA LEU A 94 24.48 -5.78 -7.29
C LEU A 94 25.53 -6.60 -6.53
N GLY A 95 25.13 -7.24 -5.42
CA GLY A 95 26.04 -8.03 -4.60
C GLY A 95 26.64 -9.23 -5.33
N LEU A 96 25.85 -9.92 -6.16
CA LEU A 96 26.34 -11.02 -7.01
C LEU A 96 27.43 -10.51 -7.97
N ASP A 97 27.15 -9.45 -8.71
CA ASP A 97 28.05 -8.90 -9.71
C ASP A 97 29.35 -8.37 -9.07
N MET A 98 29.26 -7.73 -7.89
CA MET A 98 30.45 -7.26 -7.16
C MET A 98 31.33 -8.42 -6.69
N MET A 99 30.74 -9.51 -6.21
CA MET A 99 31.50 -10.70 -5.82
C MET A 99 32.15 -11.37 -7.02
N GLU A 100 31.45 -11.49 -8.15
CA GLU A 100 32.01 -12.03 -9.39
C GLU A 100 33.17 -11.16 -9.90
N ALA A 101 32.97 -9.84 -9.98
CA ALA A 101 34.00 -8.89 -10.37
C ALA A 101 35.23 -8.98 -9.47
N GLY A 102 35.04 -9.06 -8.14
CA GLY A 102 36.15 -9.16 -7.21
C GLY A 102 36.95 -10.47 -7.34
N ASN A 103 36.32 -11.57 -7.74
CA ASN A 103 37.03 -12.80 -8.09
C ASN A 103 37.84 -12.64 -9.39
N VAL A 104 37.28 -11.97 -10.41
CA VAL A 104 37.96 -11.70 -11.70
C VAL A 104 39.18 -10.80 -11.51
N PHE A 105 39.09 -9.75 -10.68
CA PHE A 105 40.23 -8.88 -10.38
C PHE A 105 41.27 -9.53 -9.46
N GLY A 106 40.98 -10.71 -8.91
CA GLY A 106 41.84 -11.44 -7.99
C GLY A 106 41.51 -11.08 -6.54
N SER A 107 41.10 -12.10 -5.77
CA SER A 107 40.71 -11.99 -4.36
C SER A 107 41.86 -11.59 -3.42
N SER A 108 43.12 -11.70 -3.87
CA SER A 108 44.29 -11.20 -3.16
C SER A 108 44.61 -9.74 -3.44
N SER A 109 44.02 -9.14 -4.49
CA SER A 109 44.19 -7.72 -4.76
C SER A 109 43.38 -6.89 -3.75
N PRO A 110 43.88 -5.70 -3.35
CA PRO A 110 43.12 -4.81 -2.46
C PRO A 110 41.73 -4.46 -3.00
N TYR A 111 41.61 -4.28 -4.32
CA TYR A 111 40.33 -3.95 -4.95
C TYR A 111 39.39 -5.16 -5.04
N GLY A 112 39.89 -6.32 -5.47
CA GLY A 112 39.08 -7.54 -5.60
C GLY A 112 38.55 -8.04 -4.26
N SER A 113 39.39 -8.04 -3.22
CA SER A 113 38.96 -8.37 -1.85
C SER A 113 37.91 -7.40 -1.31
N ALA A 114 38.07 -6.09 -1.55
CA ALA A 114 37.08 -5.09 -1.16
C ALA A 114 35.74 -5.28 -1.89
N LEU A 115 35.74 -5.53 -3.19
CA LEU A 115 34.54 -5.79 -3.98
C LEU A 115 33.77 -7.02 -3.48
N ILE A 116 34.46 -8.12 -3.22
CA ILE A 116 33.84 -9.33 -2.64
C ILE A 116 33.17 -8.99 -1.31
N LYS A 117 33.87 -8.25 -0.44
CA LYS A 117 33.36 -7.89 0.87
C LYS A 117 32.13 -6.98 0.80
N VAL A 118 32.16 -5.96 -0.06
CA VAL A 118 31.00 -5.09 -0.27
C VAL A 118 29.83 -5.89 -0.85
N GLY A 119 30.08 -6.75 -1.83
CA GLY A 119 29.03 -7.58 -2.44
C GLY A 119 28.33 -8.52 -1.45
N GLN A 120 29.08 -9.09 -0.49
CA GLN A 120 28.50 -9.87 0.60
C GLN A 120 27.59 -9.05 1.52
N ILE A 121 27.93 -7.79 1.75
CA ILE A 121 27.12 -6.88 2.56
C ILE A 121 25.88 -6.41 1.80
N GLU A 122 25.99 -6.13 0.50
CA GLU A 122 24.84 -5.81 -0.35
C GLU A 122 23.82 -6.96 -0.39
N GLN A 123 24.29 -8.21 -0.49
CA GLN A 123 23.46 -9.41 -0.35
C GLN A 123 22.73 -9.49 1.00
N LYS A 124 23.43 -9.14 2.08
CA LYS A 124 22.84 -9.11 3.42
C LYS A 124 21.76 -8.02 3.54
N LEU A 125 22.02 -6.82 3.01
CA LEU A 125 21.04 -5.74 2.99
C LEU A 125 19.79 -6.11 2.18
N GLY A 126 19.97 -6.73 1.01
CA GLY A 126 18.85 -7.21 0.20
C GLY A 126 18.01 -8.27 0.92
N THR A 127 18.64 -9.13 1.71
CA THR A 127 17.90 -10.08 2.58
C THR A 127 17.12 -9.36 3.67
N THR A 128 17.74 -8.39 4.35
CA THR A 128 17.07 -7.54 5.35
C THR A 128 15.89 -6.76 4.74
N GLU A 129 16.00 -6.32 3.48
CA GLU A 129 14.90 -5.69 2.74
C GLU A 129 13.73 -6.65 2.50
N ARG A 130 13.99 -7.88 2.05
CA ARG A 130 12.92 -8.89 1.86
C ARG A 130 12.20 -9.21 3.17
N GLU A 131 12.92 -9.32 4.27
CA GLU A 131 12.34 -9.56 5.60
C GLU A 131 11.45 -8.39 6.02
N TYR A 132 11.91 -7.16 5.82
CA TYR A 132 11.11 -5.95 6.06
C TYR A 132 9.83 -5.91 5.22
N ILE A 133 9.93 -6.15 3.91
CA ILE A 133 8.77 -6.22 3.01
C ILE A 133 7.80 -7.32 3.46
N GLY A 134 8.32 -8.49 3.86
CA GLY A 134 7.52 -9.59 4.42
C GLY A 134 6.78 -9.21 5.70
N ALA A 135 7.47 -8.55 6.63
CA ALA A 135 6.90 -8.10 7.90
C ALA A 135 5.75 -7.11 7.69
N VAL A 136 5.95 -6.06 6.88
CA VAL A 136 4.88 -5.07 6.60
C VAL A 136 3.71 -5.71 5.85
N ASN A 137 3.97 -6.65 4.94
CA ASN A 137 2.90 -7.37 4.26
C ASN A 137 1.99 -8.11 5.25
N GLN A 138 2.58 -8.80 6.23
CA GLN A 138 1.84 -9.59 7.21
C GLN A 138 1.12 -8.73 8.26
N SER A 139 1.76 -7.68 8.76
CA SER A 139 1.23 -6.87 9.87
C SER A 139 0.30 -5.73 9.43
N TYR A 140 0.43 -5.26 8.19
CA TYR A 140 -0.31 -4.08 7.71
C TYR A 140 -1.10 -4.33 6.43
N ILE A 141 -0.47 -4.83 5.36
CA ILE A 141 -1.13 -4.99 4.06
C ILE A 141 -2.26 -6.02 4.14
N MET A 142 -1.96 -7.24 4.62
CA MET A 142 -2.92 -8.35 4.64
C MET A 142 -4.15 -8.05 5.54
N PRO A 143 -4.02 -7.54 6.77
CA PRO A 143 -5.18 -7.21 7.60
C PRO A 143 -6.09 -6.16 6.97
N LEU A 144 -5.52 -5.08 6.41
CA LEU A 144 -6.31 -4.03 5.75
C LEU A 144 -6.97 -4.54 4.47
N ARG A 145 -6.29 -5.39 3.70
CA ARG A 145 -6.88 -6.04 2.52
C ARG A 145 -8.04 -6.95 2.92
N LYS A 146 -7.91 -7.71 4.01
CA LYS A 146 -8.99 -8.55 4.56
C LYS A 146 -10.19 -7.73 5.02
N PHE A 147 -9.96 -6.59 5.68
CA PHE A 147 -11.01 -5.65 6.05
C PHE A 147 -11.78 -5.14 4.80
N LEU A 148 -11.04 -4.71 3.76
CA LEU A 148 -11.63 -4.25 2.50
C LEU A 148 -12.42 -5.36 1.78
N ASP A 149 -11.84 -6.55 1.69
CA ASP A 149 -12.43 -7.69 0.98
C ASP A 149 -13.58 -8.38 1.74
N GLY A 150 -13.70 -8.15 3.05
CA GLY A 150 -14.70 -8.78 3.92
C GLY A 150 -15.73 -7.81 4.47
N GLU A 151 -15.34 -7.05 5.50
CA GLU A 151 -16.23 -6.13 6.24
C GLU A 151 -16.76 -5.05 5.31
N MET A 152 -15.89 -4.35 4.58
CA MET A 152 -16.33 -3.26 3.71
C MET A 152 -17.21 -3.72 2.56
N LYS A 153 -16.96 -4.89 1.97
CA LYS A 153 -17.87 -5.45 0.95
C LYS A 153 -19.26 -5.72 1.51
N THR A 154 -19.33 -6.24 2.73
CA THR A 154 -20.61 -6.48 3.42
C THR A 154 -21.33 -5.17 3.69
N ILE A 155 -20.64 -4.17 4.24
CA ILE A 155 -21.19 -2.83 4.47
C ILE A 155 -21.75 -2.23 3.17
N MET A 156 -20.98 -2.29 2.07
CA MET A 156 -21.41 -1.74 0.78
C MET A 156 -22.64 -2.47 0.22
N LYS A 157 -22.70 -3.80 0.41
CA LYS A 157 -23.86 -4.60 0.01
C LYS A 157 -25.10 -4.22 0.80
N GLU A 158 -25.04 -4.22 2.13
CA GLU A 158 -26.19 -3.91 2.97
C GLU A 158 -26.68 -2.47 2.79
N ARG A 159 -25.77 -1.52 2.55
CA ARG A 159 -26.11 -0.14 2.21
C ARG A 159 -26.82 -0.03 0.85
N SER A 160 -26.43 -0.84 -0.14
CA SER A 160 -27.14 -0.92 -1.43
C SER A 160 -28.54 -1.53 -1.26
N ILE A 161 -28.69 -2.54 -0.40
CA ILE A 161 -30.01 -3.10 -0.07
C ILE A 161 -30.87 -2.05 0.63
N LEU A 162 -30.32 -1.31 1.59
CA LEU A 162 -31.02 -0.22 2.29
C LEU A 162 -31.55 0.83 1.31
N GLU A 163 -30.73 1.29 0.38
CA GLU A 163 -31.17 2.26 -0.64
C GLU A 163 -32.31 1.70 -1.50
N ASN A 164 -32.27 0.41 -1.86
CA ASN A 164 -33.40 -0.23 -2.57
C ASN A 164 -34.68 -0.26 -1.72
N LYS A 165 -34.57 -0.58 -0.42
CA LYS A 165 -35.73 -0.57 0.49
C LYS A 165 -36.29 0.84 0.68
N ARG A 166 -35.43 1.85 0.70
CA ARG A 166 -35.81 3.26 0.77
C ARG A 166 -36.62 3.67 -0.46
N ILE A 167 -36.16 3.29 -1.66
CA ILE A 167 -36.88 3.51 -2.92
C ILE A 167 -38.25 2.79 -2.91
N ASP A 168 -38.28 1.53 -2.46
CA ASP A 168 -39.53 0.75 -2.38
C ASP A 168 -40.54 1.42 -1.41
N LEU A 169 -40.06 1.92 -0.26
CA LEU A 169 -40.85 2.66 0.71
C LEU A 169 -41.44 3.95 0.12
N ASP A 170 -40.63 4.75 -0.57
CA ASP A 170 -41.06 6.00 -1.22
C ASP A 170 -42.12 5.72 -2.30
N SER A 171 -41.96 4.65 -3.08
CA SER A 171 -42.95 4.20 -4.05
C SER A 171 -44.28 3.83 -3.38
N CYS A 172 -44.26 3.11 -2.25
CA CYS A 172 -45.47 2.77 -1.50
C CYS A 172 -46.15 4.01 -0.90
N LYS A 173 -45.39 4.99 -0.39
CA LYS A 173 -45.94 6.29 0.07
C LYS A 173 -46.66 7.01 -1.07
N ASN A 174 -46.03 7.05 -2.25
CA ASN A 174 -46.61 7.64 -3.45
C ASN A 174 -47.88 6.92 -3.94
N LYS A 175 -47.91 5.59 -3.91
CA LYS A 175 -49.10 4.79 -4.24
C LYS A 175 -50.26 5.09 -3.29
N LEU A 176 -50.00 5.15 -1.98
CA LEU A 176 -51.03 5.50 -1.00
C LEU A 176 -51.60 6.89 -1.25
N ARG A 177 -50.74 7.90 -1.50
CA ARG A 177 -51.15 9.27 -1.84
C ARG A 177 -52.02 9.34 -3.11
N LYS A 178 -51.77 8.48 -4.10
CA LYS A 178 -52.51 8.45 -5.37
C LYS A 178 -53.79 7.60 -5.32
N ALA A 179 -54.00 6.79 -4.28
CA ALA A 179 -55.15 5.89 -4.17
C ALA A 179 -56.46 6.66 -3.89
N ARG A 180 -57.45 6.50 -4.79
CA ARG A 180 -58.74 7.24 -4.74
C ARG A 180 -59.92 6.42 -4.19
N SER A 181 -59.82 5.10 -4.15
CA SER A 181 -60.87 4.22 -3.63
C SER A 181 -60.52 3.72 -2.23
N ILE A 182 -61.53 3.47 -1.40
CA ILE A 182 -61.35 2.95 -0.03
C ILE A 182 -60.61 1.61 -0.05
N GLN A 183 -60.98 0.71 -0.97
CA GLN A 183 -60.32 -0.59 -1.12
C GLN A 183 -58.86 -0.45 -1.61
N GLY A 184 -58.60 0.50 -2.52
CA GLY A 184 -57.25 0.80 -2.99
C GLY A 184 -56.36 1.42 -1.91
N GLN A 185 -56.93 2.29 -1.08
CA GLN A 185 -56.25 2.88 0.09
C GLN A 185 -55.88 1.79 1.10
N GLN A 186 -56.82 0.91 1.47
CA GLN A 186 -56.55 -0.20 2.40
C GLN A 186 -55.47 -1.15 1.87
N ALA A 187 -55.43 -1.42 0.56
CA ALA A 187 -54.37 -2.22 -0.04
C ALA A 187 -53.00 -1.51 0.00
N ALA A 188 -52.96 -0.24 -0.38
CA ALA A 188 -51.74 0.57 -0.36
C ALA A 188 -51.20 0.79 1.06
N GLU A 189 -52.07 0.95 2.06
CA GLU A 189 -51.66 1.04 3.48
C GLU A 189 -50.98 -0.26 3.96
N ARG A 190 -51.51 -1.43 3.56
CA ARG A 190 -50.89 -2.71 3.89
C ARG A 190 -49.51 -2.84 3.25
N GLU A 191 -49.38 -2.50 1.96
CA GLU A 191 -48.08 -2.49 1.27
C GLU A 191 -47.09 -1.53 1.93
N LEU A 192 -47.54 -0.32 2.29
CA LEU A 192 -46.71 0.68 2.96
C LEU A 192 -46.20 0.19 4.31
N ARG A 193 -47.05 -0.44 5.13
CA ARG A 193 -46.63 -1.02 6.42
C ARG A 193 -45.55 -2.09 6.26
N LEU A 194 -45.69 -2.94 5.25
CA LEU A 194 -44.69 -3.98 4.96
C LEU A 194 -43.36 -3.37 4.47
N ALA A 195 -43.43 -2.37 3.58
CA ALA A 195 -42.24 -1.68 3.09
C ALA A 195 -41.51 -0.91 4.21
N GLN A 196 -42.25 -0.27 5.11
CA GLN A 196 -41.70 0.42 6.27
C GLN A 196 -40.97 -0.55 7.21
N ALA A 197 -41.62 -1.65 7.61
CA ALA A 197 -41.00 -2.64 8.50
C ALA A 197 -39.71 -3.24 7.92
N GLU A 198 -39.68 -3.48 6.60
CA GLU A 198 -38.51 -4.01 5.92
C GLU A 198 -37.39 -2.96 5.76
N PHE A 199 -37.74 -1.70 5.53
CA PHE A 199 -36.79 -0.59 5.56
C PHE A 199 -36.17 -0.42 6.95
N ASP A 200 -36.99 -0.37 8.01
CA ASP A 200 -36.52 -0.20 9.39
C ASP A 200 -35.58 -1.34 9.80
N ARG A 201 -35.95 -2.59 9.47
CA ARG A 201 -35.10 -3.77 9.70
C ARG A 201 -33.76 -3.65 8.97
N GLN A 202 -33.77 -3.20 7.72
CA GLN A 202 -32.54 -3.06 6.92
C GLN A 202 -31.69 -1.88 7.38
N ALA A 203 -32.31 -0.79 7.82
CA ALA A 203 -31.64 0.37 8.39
C ALA A 203 -30.89 -0.05 9.65
N GLU A 204 -31.52 -0.81 10.53
CA GLU A 204 -30.90 -1.33 11.75
C GLU A 204 -29.69 -2.23 11.46
N ILE A 205 -29.81 -3.18 10.51
CA ILE A 205 -28.67 -4.02 10.09
C ILE A 205 -27.51 -3.16 9.60
N THR A 206 -27.80 -2.18 8.76
CA THR A 206 -26.78 -1.30 8.19
C THR A 206 -26.15 -0.43 9.27
N ARG A 207 -26.95 0.10 10.21
CA ARG A 207 -26.48 0.90 11.35
C ARG A 207 -25.45 0.13 12.18
N LEU A 208 -25.79 -1.09 12.59
CA LEU A 208 -24.91 -1.94 13.40
C LEU A 208 -23.57 -2.21 12.72
N LEU A 209 -23.58 -2.43 11.40
CA LEU A 209 -22.35 -2.62 10.62
C LEU A 209 -21.49 -1.34 10.58
N LEU A 210 -22.12 -0.17 10.39
CA LEU A 210 -21.41 1.11 10.34
C LEU A 210 -20.84 1.51 11.71
N GLU A 211 -21.54 1.20 12.80
CA GLU A 211 -21.05 1.40 14.17
C GLU A 211 -19.82 0.53 14.45
N GLY A 212 -19.83 -0.71 13.92
CA GLY A 212 -18.75 -1.68 14.00
C GLY A 212 -17.41 -1.20 13.44
N ILE A 213 -17.40 -0.25 12.50
CA ILE A 213 -16.18 0.34 11.92
C ILE A 213 -15.23 0.90 13.00
N SER A 214 -15.77 1.40 14.11
CA SER A 214 -14.97 1.94 15.22
C SER A 214 -14.07 0.85 15.83
N SER A 215 -14.54 -0.41 15.87
CA SER A 215 -13.75 -1.56 16.31
C SER A 215 -12.63 -1.88 15.30
N SER A 216 -12.95 -1.83 14.00
CA SER A 216 -11.97 -2.06 12.93
C SER A 216 -10.85 -1.00 12.98
N HIS A 217 -11.16 0.27 13.30
CA HIS A 217 -10.15 1.31 13.51
C HIS A 217 -9.17 1.00 14.64
N ALA A 218 -9.61 0.38 15.73
CA ALA A 218 -8.70 -0.05 16.80
C ALA A 218 -7.72 -1.14 16.29
N SER A 219 -8.18 -2.01 15.38
CA SER A 219 -7.29 -2.95 14.70
C SER A 219 -6.33 -2.25 13.74
N HIS A 220 -6.80 -1.27 12.96
CA HIS A 220 -5.96 -0.52 12.03
C HIS A 220 -4.85 0.25 12.75
N LEU A 221 -5.14 0.80 13.94
CA LEU A 221 -4.13 1.49 14.75
C LEU A 221 -2.99 0.56 15.17
N ARG A 222 -3.31 -0.70 15.54
CA ARG A 222 -2.29 -1.71 15.84
C ARG A 222 -1.46 -2.07 14.61
N CYS A 223 -2.11 -2.30 13.47
CA CYS A 223 -1.41 -2.54 12.21
C CYS A 223 -0.45 -1.39 11.86
N LEU A 224 -0.88 -0.14 12.03
CA LEU A 224 -0.05 1.03 11.76
C LEU A 224 1.18 1.07 12.67
N HIS A 225 1.00 0.80 13.95
CA HIS A 225 2.11 0.72 14.90
C HIS A 225 3.12 -0.38 14.52
N GLU A 226 2.63 -1.58 14.18
CA GLU A 226 3.50 -2.70 13.75
C GLU A 226 4.26 -2.38 12.45
N MET A 227 3.62 -1.68 11.49
CA MET A 227 4.29 -1.21 10.28
C MET A 227 5.45 -0.26 10.60
N VAL A 228 5.21 0.73 11.46
CA VAL A 228 6.23 1.70 11.87
C VAL A 228 7.39 1.01 12.60
N GLN A 229 7.09 0.03 13.46
CA GLN A 229 8.12 -0.77 14.11
C GLN A 229 8.95 -1.57 13.11
N ALA A 230 8.32 -2.22 12.12
CA ALA A 230 9.04 -2.92 11.06
C ALA A 230 9.96 -1.99 10.26
N GLN A 231 9.49 -0.78 9.93
CA GLN A 231 10.28 0.25 9.27
C GLN A 231 11.49 0.70 10.09
N ALA A 232 11.27 1.01 11.38
CA ALA A 232 12.35 1.43 12.28
C ALA A 232 13.41 0.34 12.42
N ASN A 233 12.99 -0.92 12.62
CA ASN A 233 13.88 -2.07 12.76
C ASN A 233 14.69 -2.30 11.48
N TYR A 234 14.07 -2.15 10.31
CA TYR A 234 14.76 -2.25 9.02
C TYR A 234 15.90 -1.23 8.90
N HIS A 235 15.59 0.06 9.10
CA HIS A 235 16.59 1.12 8.95
C HIS A 235 17.71 1.01 10.00
N ALA A 236 17.40 0.62 11.24
CA ALA A 236 18.41 0.40 12.27
C ALA A 236 19.36 -0.76 11.93
N GLN A 237 18.83 -1.85 11.39
CA GLN A 237 19.64 -2.99 10.93
C GLN A 237 20.54 -2.60 9.77
N CYS A 238 19.99 -1.94 8.74
CA CYS A 238 20.77 -1.46 7.59
C CYS A 238 21.89 -0.51 8.03
N HIS A 239 21.60 0.42 8.95
CA HIS A 239 22.61 1.32 9.50
C HIS A 239 23.75 0.56 10.18
N THR A 240 23.41 -0.40 11.05
CA THR A 240 24.40 -1.21 11.76
C THR A 240 25.28 -2.02 10.80
N ILE A 241 24.67 -2.64 9.80
CA ILE A 241 25.37 -3.41 8.75
C ILE A 241 26.36 -2.51 7.99
N MET A 242 25.91 -1.34 7.55
CA MET A 242 26.72 -0.40 6.78
C MET A 242 27.84 0.24 7.59
N GLN A 243 27.60 0.54 8.87
CA GLN A 243 28.62 1.10 9.75
C GLN A 243 29.76 0.10 10.02
N SER A 244 29.43 -1.19 10.15
CA SER A 244 30.45 -2.26 10.23
C SER A 244 31.29 -2.29 8.96
N LEU A 245 30.66 -2.30 7.78
CA LEU A 245 31.36 -2.32 6.50
C LEU A 245 32.28 -1.11 6.32
N ALA A 246 31.79 0.10 6.62
CA ALA A 246 32.57 1.33 6.50
C ALA A 246 33.84 1.28 7.37
N THR A 247 33.72 0.77 8.61
CA THR A 247 34.84 0.61 9.53
C THR A 247 35.84 -0.43 9.02
N GLU A 248 35.34 -1.56 8.53
CA GLU A 248 36.18 -2.64 7.97
C GLU A 248 36.96 -2.17 6.74
N LEU A 249 36.32 -1.48 5.80
CA LEU A 249 36.98 -0.93 4.61
C LEU A 249 38.02 0.15 4.96
N ALA A 250 37.71 1.03 5.92
CA ALA A 250 38.66 2.04 6.38
C ALA A 250 39.94 1.42 6.96
N ASN A 251 39.84 0.26 7.59
CA ASN A 251 41.00 -0.48 8.09
C ASN A 251 41.81 -1.13 6.95
N CYS A 252 41.16 -1.61 5.88
CA CYS A 252 41.83 -2.16 4.71
C CYS A 252 42.58 -1.10 3.87
N LEU A 253 42.12 0.16 3.90
CA LEU A 253 42.73 1.27 3.18
C LEU A 253 43.89 1.93 3.93
N LYS A 254 44.21 1.51 5.17
CA LYS A 254 45.38 2.02 5.89
C LYS A 254 46.65 1.65 5.11
N PRO A 255 47.54 2.61 4.83
CA PRO A 255 48.75 2.33 4.06
C PRO A 255 49.58 1.26 4.78
N GLN A 256 49.86 0.18 4.08
CA GLN A 256 50.83 -0.80 4.52
C GLN A 256 52.19 -0.08 4.61
N PRO A 257 52.94 -0.21 5.72
CA PRO A 257 54.26 0.40 5.80
C PRO A 257 55.09 -0.13 4.63
N ALA A 258 55.60 0.79 3.80
CA ALA A 258 56.42 0.43 2.65
C ALA A 258 57.57 -0.47 3.13
N PRO A 259 57.88 -1.57 2.43
CA PRO A 259 59.08 -2.33 2.74
C PRO A 259 60.26 -1.37 2.62
N MET A 260 60.99 -1.14 3.72
CA MET A 260 62.21 -0.35 3.71
C MET A 260 63.20 -1.04 2.78
N LEU A 261 63.27 -0.60 1.52
CA LEU A 261 64.42 -0.83 0.67
C LEU A 261 65.59 -0.09 1.34
N ARG A 262 66.42 -0.84 2.07
CA ARG A 262 67.75 -0.39 2.46
C ARG A 262 68.55 -0.19 1.17
N VAL A 263 68.53 1.01 0.63
CA VAL A 263 69.50 1.44 -0.37
C VAL A 263 70.77 1.79 0.42
N ASN A 264 71.84 1.02 0.23
CA ASN A 264 73.16 1.39 0.72
C ASN A 264 73.55 2.71 0.03
N SER A 265 73.64 3.78 0.80
CA SER A 265 74.24 5.04 0.37
C SER A 265 75.74 5.00 0.65
N GLU A 266 76.51 4.42 -0.26
CA GLU A 266 77.88 4.87 -0.50
C GLU A 266 77.89 5.54 -1.87
N GLU A 267 78.55 6.69 -1.93
CA GLU A 267 78.69 7.61 -3.06
C GLU A 267 77.43 8.40 -3.47
N LEU A 268 77.30 9.61 -2.94
CA LEU A 268 77.11 10.79 -3.79
C LEU A 268 77.57 12.04 -3.03
N GLU A 269 78.54 12.75 -3.63
CA GLU A 269 79.13 13.98 -3.11
C GLU A 269 78.10 15.10 -2.91
N VAL A 270 78.32 15.84 -1.82
CA VAL A 270 77.56 17.03 -1.43
C VAL A 270 77.88 18.18 -2.39
N ILE A 271 76.87 18.64 -3.14
CA ILE A 271 76.88 19.99 -3.73
C ILE A 271 75.66 20.74 -3.19
N SER A 272 75.94 21.85 -2.52
CA SER A 272 75.02 22.74 -1.80
C SER A 272 73.98 23.43 -2.71
N PRO A 273 72.79 23.80 -2.21
CA PRO A 273 71.72 24.40 -3.00
C PRO A 273 71.86 25.93 -3.09
N SER A 274 71.50 26.50 -4.24
CA SER A 274 71.20 27.94 -4.37
C SER A 274 69.78 28.15 -4.91
N SER A 275 69.05 29.02 -4.21
CA SER A 275 67.81 29.75 -4.55
C SER A 275 66.49 29.00 -4.84
N SER A 276 65.52 29.25 -3.95
CA SER A 276 64.06 29.10 -4.08
C SER A 276 63.43 30.17 -5.01
N PRO A 277 62.09 30.33 -5.08
CA PRO A 277 61.04 29.41 -5.55
C PRO A 277 60.16 30.08 -6.65
N VAL A 278 59.32 29.31 -7.37
CA VAL A 278 58.09 29.88 -7.97
C VAL A 278 56.93 28.95 -7.66
N VAL A 279 55.99 29.52 -6.89
CA VAL A 279 54.68 28.99 -6.53
C VAL A 279 53.72 29.40 -7.64
N ASP A 280 52.86 28.50 -8.10
CA ASP A 280 51.59 28.89 -8.71
C ASP A 280 50.47 27.96 -8.22
N ASP A 281 49.70 28.52 -7.29
CA ASP A 281 48.40 28.02 -6.82
C ASP A 281 47.35 28.20 -7.91
N LYS A 282 46.67 27.12 -8.30
CA LYS A 282 45.29 27.20 -8.80
C LYS A 282 44.43 26.11 -8.19
N PHE A 283 43.85 26.44 -7.05
CA PHE A 283 42.68 25.80 -6.50
C PHE A 283 41.49 26.75 -6.67
N THR A 284 40.49 26.35 -7.47
CA THR A 284 39.07 26.78 -7.52
C THR A 284 38.50 26.09 -8.78
N SER A 285 37.33 25.46 -8.83
CA SER A 285 36.07 25.68 -8.13
C SER A 285 35.24 24.39 -8.19
N PHE A 286 34.50 24.16 -7.11
CA PHE A 286 33.38 23.21 -6.99
C PHE A 286 32.12 23.75 -7.72
N ALA A 287 31.12 22.87 -7.91
CA ALA A 287 29.74 23.08 -8.40
C ALA A 287 29.54 22.99 -9.93
N ALA A 288 28.53 22.32 -10.51
CA ALA A 288 27.34 21.64 -9.99
C ALA A 288 26.88 20.58 -11.01
N PHE A 289 26.48 19.39 -10.56
CA PHE A 289 25.87 18.36 -11.42
C PHE A 289 24.36 18.56 -11.45
N LYS A 290 23.82 19.07 -12.57
CA LYS A 290 22.38 19.05 -12.86
C LYS A 290 22.01 17.69 -13.45
N SER A 291 21.14 16.97 -12.77
CA SER A 291 20.50 15.74 -13.25
C SER A 291 19.50 16.04 -14.36
N THR A 292 19.70 15.48 -15.54
CA THR A 292 18.69 15.35 -16.60
C THR A 292 18.04 13.96 -16.54
N PRO A 293 16.71 13.84 -16.70
CA PRO A 293 16.06 12.55 -16.89
C PRO A 293 16.18 12.09 -18.34
N VAL A 294 16.44 10.80 -18.55
CA VAL A 294 16.53 10.12 -19.85
C VAL A 294 15.20 9.37 -20.08
N PRO A 295 14.70 9.28 -21.34
CA PRO A 295 13.30 9.01 -21.68
C PRO A 295 12.75 7.62 -21.32
#